data_AF-A0A4Y1ZJ17-F1
#
_entry.id   AF-A0A4Y1ZJ17-F1
#
_cell.length_a   1.000
_cell.length_b   1.000
_cell.length_c   1.000
_cell.angle_alpha   90.00
_cell.angle_beta   90.00
_cell.angle_gamma   90.00
#
_symmetry.space_group_name_H-M   'P 1'
#
loop_
_entity.id
_entity.type
_entity.pdbx_description
1 polymer ?
#
loop_
_entity_poly.entity_id
_entity_poly.type
_entity_poly.pdbx_seq_one_letter_code
_entity_poly.pdbx_strand_id
1 'polypeptide(L)'
;MQKTRNSIKTLTEMAPTKAWVYQENGQVQETDSDEVNEGDELLVKTGAQVPVDGVITSGHGYLNEASVTGESRVVDKSVGATVLPGLF
;
A
#
# COMPACT_ATOMS: atom_id res chain seq x y z
N MET A 1 -5.86 -38.03 -17.19
CA MET A 1 -6.59 -36.80 -16.81
C MET A 1 -5.96 -36.19 -15.57
N GLN A 2 -4.87 -35.43 -15.70
CA GLN A 2 -4.14 -34.87 -14.54
C GLN A 2 -3.50 -33.54 -14.92
N LYS A 3 -4.32 -32.48 -15.08
CA LYS A 3 -3.87 -31.10 -15.31
C LYS A 3 -4.88 -30.12 -14.71
N THR A 4 -4.93 -30.00 -13.38
CA THR A 4 -5.75 -28.95 -12.73
C THR A 4 -5.17 -28.46 -11.41
N ARG A 5 -3.84 -28.54 -11.20
CA ARG A 5 -3.19 -28.10 -9.95
C ARG A 5 -2.27 -26.88 -10.09
N ASN A 6 -2.46 -26.04 -11.11
CA ASN A 6 -1.57 -24.89 -11.35
C ASN A 6 -2.21 -23.50 -11.19
N SER A 7 -3.48 -23.39 -10.76
CA SER A 7 -4.19 -22.10 -10.75
C SER A 7 -4.10 -21.31 -9.44
N ILE A 8 -3.40 -21.81 -8.41
CA ILE A 8 -3.41 -21.17 -7.08
C ILE A 8 -2.19 -20.27 -6.85
N LYS A 9 -1.13 -20.37 -7.69
CA LYS A 9 0.13 -19.64 -7.44
C LYS A 9 0.19 -18.20 -7.95
N THR A 10 -0.78 -17.75 -8.75
CA THR A 10 -0.76 -16.40 -9.36
C THR A 10 -1.61 -15.38 -8.60
N LEU A 11 -2.30 -15.79 -7.53
CA LEU A 11 -3.07 -14.88 -6.68
C LEU A 11 -2.22 -14.20 -5.59
N THR A 12 -0.94 -14.59 -5.43
CA THR A 12 -0.02 -14.09 -4.40
C THR A 12 0.86 -12.93 -4.88
N GLU A 13 0.52 -12.27 -5.99
CA GLU A 13 1.32 -11.19 -6.59
C GLU A 13 0.57 -9.84 -6.67
N MET A 14 -0.38 -9.59 -5.77
CA MET A 14 -1.11 -8.31 -5.69
C MET A 14 -0.81 -7.51 -4.41
N ALA A 15 0.29 -7.84 -3.72
CA ALA A 15 0.83 -6.95 -2.70
C ALA A 15 1.80 -5.97 -3.39
N PRO A 16 1.70 -4.67 -3.16
CA PRO A 16 2.72 -3.71 -3.57
C PRO A 16 4.06 -4.12 -2.97
N THR A 17 4.94 -4.60 -3.84
CA THR A 17 6.32 -5.00 -3.48
C THR A 17 7.25 -3.81 -3.36
N LYS A 18 6.77 -2.60 -3.61
CA LYS A 18 7.61 -1.40 -3.63
C LYS A 18 6.91 -0.25 -2.96
N ALA A 19 7.68 0.49 -2.18
CA ALA A 19 7.29 1.72 -1.52
C ALA A 19 8.28 2.82 -1.86
N TRP A 20 7.79 4.06 -2.02
CA TRP A 20 8.66 5.21 -2.16
C TRP A 20 8.92 5.79 -0.77
N VAL A 21 10.13 5.68 -0.26
CA VAL A 21 10.56 6.21 1.03
C VAL A 21 11.21 7.58 0.82
N TYR A 22 10.78 8.58 1.59
CA TYR A 22 11.47 9.85 1.73
C TYR A 22 12.73 9.65 2.56
N GLN A 23 13.86 9.98 1.93
CA GLN A 23 15.16 10.01 2.57
C GLN A 23 15.36 11.34 3.30
N GLU A 24 16.24 11.36 4.30
CA GLU A 24 16.59 12.57 5.08
C GLU A 24 17.12 13.72 4.20
N ASN A 25 17.63 13.40 3.00
CA ASN A 25 18.10 14.37 2.02
C ASN A 25 16.97 15.02 1.18
N GLY A 26 15.70 14.68 1.44
CA GLY A 26 14.52 15.18 0.72
C GLY A 26 14.24 14.49 -0.62
N GLN A 27 15.01 13.47 -0.99
CA GLN A 27 14.76 12.65 -2.18
C GLN A 27 13.84 11.48 -1.82
N VAL A 28 13.10 10.98 -2.81
CA VAL A 28 12.34 9.74 -2.68
C VAL A 28 13.12 8.58 -3.30
N GLN A 29 13.26 7.50 -2.56
CA GLN A 29 13.90 6.27 -3.00
C GLN A 29 12.86 5.16 -3.04
N GLU A 30 12.85 4.38 -4.13
CA GLU A 30 12.04 3.18 -4.21
C GLU A 30 12.75 2.06 -3.45
N THR A 31 12.11 1.55 -2.40
CA THR A 31 12.58 0.46 -1.55
C THR A 31 11.51 -0.62 -1.47
N ASP A 32 11.89 -1.84 -1.10
CA ASP A 32 10.91 -2.91 -0.92
C ASP A 32 10.02 -2.60 0.29
N SER A 33 8.74 -2.95 0.24
CA SER A 33 7.82 -2.66 1.35
C SER A 33 8.22 -3.40 2.63
N ASP A 34 8.90 -4.55 2.49
CA ASP A 34 9.51 -5.31 3.59
C ASP A 34 10.77 -4.64 4.20
N GLU A 35 11.41 -3.70 3.50
CA GLU A 35 12.61 -2.98 3.99
C GLU A 35 12.29 -1.62 4.63
N VAL A 36 11.02 -1.24 4.68
CA VAL A 36 10.56 0.00 5.32
C VAL A 36 10.64 -0.15 6.84
N ASN A 37 11.22 0.85 7.53
CA ASN A 37 11.33 0.85 8.98
C ASN A 37 10.29 1.77 9.62
N GLU A 38 9.99 1.51 10.89
CA GLU A 38 9.13 2.38 11.70
C GLU A 38 9.74 3.78 11.79
N GLY A 39 8.99 4.79 11.36
CA GLY A 39 9.42 6.19 11.35
C GLY A 39 9.83 6.72 9.97
N ASP A 40 9.95 5.85 8.96
CA ASP A 40 10.18 6.27 7.59
C ASP A 40 8.93 6.96 7.01
N GLU A 41 9.13 8.05 6.27
CA GLU A 41 8.05 8.74 5.57
C GLU A 41 7.86 8.12 4.18
N LEU A 42 6.65 7.68 3.87
CA LEU A 42 6.36 7.01 2.59
C LEU A 42 5.53 7.92 1.69
N LEU A 43 5.95 8.05 0.43
CA LEU A 43 5.16 8.70 -0.61
C LEU A 43 4.24 7.67 -1.28
N VAL A 44 2.94 7.79 -1.07
CA VAL A 44 1.94 7.02 -1.83
C VAL A 44 1.32 7.95 -2.88
N LYS A 45 1.47 7.60 -4.16
CA LYS A 45 0.87 8.35 -5.27
C LYS A 45 -0.59 7.96 -5.46
N THR A 46 -1.39 8.88 -6.01
CA THR A 46 -2.79 8.58 -6.37
C THR A 46 -2.88 7.38 -7.30
N GLY A 47 -3.73 6.41 -6.96
CA GLY A 47 -3.89 5.16 -7.71
C GLY A 47 -2.79 4.12 -7.45
N ALA A 48 -1.84 4.39 -6.56
CA ALA A 48 -0.95 3.39 -6.02
C ALA A 48 -1.56 2.74 -4.77
N GLN A 49 -1.23 1.47 -4.57
CA GLN A 49 -1.67 0.72 -3.40
C GLN A 49 -0.76 1.04 -2.20
N VAL A 50 -1.35 1.15 -1.02
CA VAL A 50 -0.66 1.36 0.23
C VAL A 50 0.19 0.12 0.56
N PRO A 51 1.53 0.27 0.69
CA PRO A 51 2.45 -0.85 0.85
C PRO A 51 2.43 -1.47 2.24
N VAL A 52 2.33 -0.64 3.27
CA VAL A 52 2.41 -1.02 4.68
C VAL A 52 1.34 -0.29 5.47
N ASP A 53 1.01 -0.77 6.66
CA ASP A 53 0.20 -0.01 7.61
C ASP A 53 0.96 1.23 8.10
N GLY A 54 0.22 2.29 8.38
CA GLY A 54 0.82 3.55 8.80
C GLY A 54 -0.20 4.63 9.11
N VAL A 55 0.28 5.84 9.35
CA VAL A 55 -0.55 7.02 9.59
C VAL A 55 -0.21 8.09 8.56
N ILE A 56 -1.23 8.79 8.07
CA ILE A 56 -1.02 9.91 7.14
C ILE A 56 -0.40 11.06 7.93
N THR A 57 0.85 11.40 7.65
CA THR A 57 1.56 12.55 8.23
C THR A 57 1.29 13.84 7.45
N SER A 58 1.08 13.72 6.14
CA SER A 58 0.85 14.86 5.25
C SER A 58 -0.02 14.47 4.05
N GLY A 59 -0.83 15.43 3.59
CA GLY A 59 -1.73 15.26 2.46
C GLY A 59 -3.17 14.88 2.87
N HIS A 60 -4.01 14.78 1.85
CA HIS A 60 -5.39 14.34 1.96
C HIS A 60 -5.71 13.51 0.72
N GLY A 61 -6.49 12.47 0.90
CA GLY A 61 -6.82 11.57 -0.19
C GLY A 61 -8.08 10.78 0.09
N TYR A 62 -8.51 10.08 -0.95
CA TYR A 62 -9.58 9.12 -0.88
C TYR A 62 -8.94 7.75 -1.07
N LEU A 63 -9.15 6.84 -0.13
CA LEU A 63 -8.69 5.47 -0.21
C LEU A 63 -9.89 4.54 -0.34
N ASN A 64 -9.76 3.52 -1.17
CA ASN A 64 -10.76 2.49 -1.34
C ASN A 64 -10.45 1.29 -0.45
N GLU A 65 -11.38 0.97 0.46
CA GLU A 65 -11.26 -0.19 1.36
C GLU A 65 -11.78 -1.50 0.74
N ALA A 66 -12.10 -1.52 -0.56
CA ALA A 66 -12.57 -2.69 -1.29
C ALA A 66 -11.65 -3.90 -1.14
N SER A 67 -10.33 -3.71 -1.21
CA SER A 67 -9.36 -4.82 -1.15
C SER A 67 -9.35 -5.54 0.19
N VAL A 68 -9.62 -4.81 1.27
CA VAL A 68 -9.47 -5.32 2.65
C VAL A 68 -10.82 -5.75 3.21
N THR A 69 -11.86 -4.95 3.02
CA THR A 69 -13.19 -5.18 3.57
C THR A 69 -14.12 -5.94 2.63
N GLY A 70 -13.79 -6.01 1.33
CA GLY A 70 -14.64 -6.63 0.31
C GLY A 70 -15.79 -5.75 -0.18
N GLU A 71 -15.98 -4.56 0.41
CA GLU A 71 -17.01 -3.60 0.02
C GLU A 71 -16.33 -2.37 -0.62
N SER A 72 -16.75 -1.99 -1.83
CA SER A 72 -16.25 -0.78 -2.49
C SER A 72 -16.75 0.46 -1.76
N ARG A 73 -15.98 0.89 -0.77
CA ARG A 73 -16.22 2.09 0.01
C ARG A 73 -15.01 3.00 -0.07
N VAL A 74 -15.24 4.18 -0.65
CA VAL A 74 -14.26 5.26 -0.66
C VAL A 74 -14.33 5.96 0.69
N VAL A 75 -13.22 5.97 1.41
CA VAL A 75 -13.08 6.63 2.70
C VAL A 75 -12.12 7.81 2.53
N ASP A 76 -12.55 8.98 3.01
CA ASP A 76 -11.65 10.12 3.08
C ASP A 76 -10.64 9.88 4.19
N LYS A 77 -9.36 10.04 3.86
CA LYS A 77 -8.27 9.91 4.82
C LYS A 77 -7.49 11.22 4.80
N SER A 78 -7.38 11.80 5.98
CA SER A 78 -6.68 13.04 6.24
C SER A 78 -5.55 12.80 7.24
N VAL A 79 -4.74 13.83 7.49
CA VAL A 79 -3.62 13.76 8.43
C VAL A 79 -4.09 13.21 9.80
N GLY A 80 -3.37 12.22 10.31
CA GLY A 80 -3.71 11.50 11.55
C GLY A 80 -4.59 10.26 11.36
N ALA A 81 -5.10 10.00 10.14
CA ALA A 81 -5.84 8.78 9.85
C ALA A 81 -4.90 7.59 9.60
N THR A 82 -5.26 6.43 10.15
CA THR A 82 -4.54 5.17 9.90
C THR A 82 -4.92 4.57 8.55
N VAL A 83 -3.92 4.07 7.84
CA VAL A 83 -4.04 3.35 6.57
C VAL A 83 -3.60 1.90 6.75
N LEU A 84 -4.19 1.01 5.97
CA LEU A 84 -3.88 -0.41 5.97
C LEU A 84 -3.20 -0.79 4.65
N PRO A 85 -2.35 -1.82 4.64
CA PRO A 85 -1.81 -2.35 3.41
C PRO A 85 -2.95 -2.87 2.53
N GLY A 86 -2.88 -2.58 1.23
CA GLY A 86 -3.89 -3.02 0.27
C GLY A 86 -4.95 -2.01 -0.13
N LEU A 87 -5.03 -0.87 0.56
CA LEU A 87 -5.89 0.25 0.17
C LEU A 87 -5.32 0.95 -1.08
N PHE A 88 -6.16 1.46 -1.98
CA PHE A 88 -5.73 2.18 -3.20
C PHE A 88 -6.71 3.27 -3.63
#